data_AF-A0A7K8IAL8-F1
#
_entry.id   AF-A0A7K8IAL8-F1
#
_cell.length_a   1.000
_cell.length_b   1.000
_cell.length_c   1.000
_cell.angle_alpha   90.00
_cell.angle_beta   90.00
_cell.angle_gamma   90.00
#
_symmetry.space_group_name_H-M   'P 1'
#
loop_
_entity.id
_entity.type
_entity.pdbx_description
1 polymer ?
#
loop_
_entity_poly.entity_id
_entity_poly.type
_entity_poly.pdbx_seq_one_letter_code
_entity_poly.pdbx_strand_id
1 'polypeptide(L)'
;LTLSLLCRADNWLVDTDEEKPVHHGLSAFGKTVVEEMNRLGMIVDLAHVSVDTMKAVLNISKAPVIFSHSSAYGICQHRRNVPDDV
;
A
#
# COMPACT_ATOMS: atom_id res chain seq x y z
N LEU A 1 -13.44 3.93 -10.25
CA LEU A 1 -12.85 2.58 -10.31
C LEU A 1 -11.57 2.61 -9.48
N THR A 2 -11.64 2.15 -8.24
CA THR A 2 -10.48 1.96 -7.34
C THR A 2 -10.01 0.52 -7.46
N LEU A 3 -8.70 0.28 -7.47
CA LEU A 3 -8.15 -1.07 -7.39
C LEU A 3 -7.25 -1.16 -6.15
N SER A 4 -7.53 -2.14 -5.29
CA SER A 4 -6.70 -2.43 -4.12
C SER A 4 -5.48 -3.24 -4.55
N LEU A 5 -4.30 -2.82 -4.11
CA LEU A 5 -3.00 -3.39 -4.51
C LEU A 5 -2.69 -4.80 -3.95
N LEU A 6 -3.58 -5.33 -3.10
CA LEU A 6 -3.34 -6.52 -2.27
C LEU A 6 -2.93 -7.79 -3.05
N CYS A 7 -3.31 -7.92 -4.32
CA CYS A 7 -3.02 -9.13 -5.10
C CYS A 7 -1.54 -9.28 -5.49
N ARG A 8 -0.74 -8.20 -5.41
CA ARG A 8 0.65 -8.18 -5.92
C ARG A 8 1.63 -7.39 -5.03
N ALA A 9 1.21 -7.03 -3.83
CA ALA A 9 2.02 -6.32 -2.85
C ALA A 9 1.93 -7.02 -1.49
N ASP A 10 2.98 -6.88 -0.67
CA ASP A 10 2.99 -7.47 0.66
C ASP A 10 1.91 -6.81 1.54
N ASN A 11 1.19 -7.61 2.33
CA ASN A 11 0.14 -7.14 3.23
C ASN A 11 0.70 -6.81 4.63
N TRP A 12 -0.07 -6.11 5.47
CA TRP A 12 0.37 -5.70 6.81
C TRP A 12 0.76 -6.84 7.77
N LEU A 13 0.41 -8.10 7.50
CA LEU A 13 0.83 -9.27 8.29
C LEU A 13 2.32 -9.56 8.15
N VAL A 14 2.97 -9.07 7.08
CA VAL A 14 4.44 -9.16 6.99
C VAL A 14 5.10 -8.27 8.03
N ASP A 15 4.42 -7.21 8.46
CA ASP A 15 4.93 -6.31 9.50
C ASP A 15 4.74 -6.92 10.90
N THR A 16 3.89 -7.94 11.08
CA THR A 16 3.71 -8.67 12.35
C THR A 16 4.59 -9.91 12.49
N ASP A 17 5.48 -10.18 11.51
CA ASP A 17 6.24 -11.44 11.38
C ASP A 17 5.35 -12.70 11.25
N GLU A 18 4.05 -12.54 11.02
CA GLU A 18 3.12 -13.67 10.81
C GLU A 18 3.28 -14.25 9.40
N GLU A 19 3.56 -13.40 8.41
CA GLU A 19 3.89 -13.80 7.04
C GLU A 19 5.29 -13.31 6.65
N LYS A 20 5.99 -14.06 5.80
CA LYS A 20 7.29 -13.62 5.28
C LYS A 20 7.08 -12.65 4.10
N PRO A 21 7.77 -11.50 4.07
CA PRO A 21 7.70 -10.59 2.94
C PRO A 21 8.22 -11.29 1.68
N VAL A 22 7.43 -11.21 0.60
CA VAL A 22 7.78 -11.84 -0.69
C VAL A 22 8.44 -10.81 -1.61
N HIS A 23 8.08 -9.54 -1.46
CA HIS A 23 8.54 -8.47 -2.34
C HIS A 23 9.28 -7.34 -1.62
N HIS A 24 9.35 -7.39 -0.28
CA HIS A 24 9.87 -6.32 0.57
C HIS A 24 9.18 -4.99 0.23
N GLY A 25 7.85 -5.02 0.17
CA GLY A 25 7.01 -3.90 -0.26
C GLY A 25 6.36 -4.18 -1.62
N LEU A 26 6.79 -3.45 -2.66
CA LEU A 26 6.15 -3.48 -3.97
C LEU A 26 6.98 -4.22 -5.03
N SER A 27 6.38 -5.24 -5.64
CA SER A 27 6.97 -6.01 -6.74
C SER A 27 7.22 -5.15 -8.00
N ALA A 28 8.15 -5.58 -8.87
CA ALA A 28 8.39 -4.91 -10.15
C ALA A 28 7.13 -4.83 -11.03
N PHE A 29 6.31 -5.89 -11.03
CA PHE A 29 5.01 -5.89 -11.68
C PHE A 29 4.03 -4.92 -11.02
N GLY A 30 4.00 -4.87 -9.68
CA GLY A 30 3.17 -3.92 -8.93
C GLY A 30 3.48 -2.47 -9.27
N LYS A 31 4.76 -2.12 -9.50
CA LYS A 31 5.17 -0.78 -9.97
C LYS A 31 4.53 -0.45 -11.32
N THR A 32 4.63 -1.35 -12.30
CA THR A 32 4.00 -1.15 -13.62
C THR A 32 2.47 -1.02 -13.52
N VAL A 33 1.83 -1.76 -12.61
CA VAL A 33 0.38 -1.63 -12.38
C VAL A 33 0.04 -0.23 -11.84
N VAL A 34 0.81 0.29 -10.87
CA VAL A 34 0.59 1.65 -10.34
C VAL A 34 0.75 2.71 -11.43
N GLU A 35 1.77 2.58 -12.27
CA GLU A 35 1.99 3.49 -13.41
C GLU A 35 0.82 3.46 -14.40
N GLU A 36 0.32 2.28 -14.74
CA GLU A 36 -0.85 2.13 -15.62
C GLU A 36 -2.13 2.66 -14.98
N MET A 37 -2.32 2.45 -13.67
CA MET A 37 -3.45 3.02 -12.94
C MET A 37 -3.41 4.55 -12.98
N ASN A 38 -2.24 5.15 -12.77
CA ASN A 38 -2.06 6.59 -12.90
C ASN A 38 -2.33 7.07 -14.33
N ARG A 39 -1.87 6.33 -15.35
CA ARG A 39 -2.14 6.65 -16.77
C ARG A 39 -3.63 6.61 -17.12
N LEU A 40 -4.37 5.67 -16.53
CA LEU A 40 -5.81 5.50 -16.74
C LEU A 40 -6.68 6.43 -15.88
N GLY A 41 -6.08 7.18 -14.94
CA GLY A 41 -6.84 8.00 -13.98
C GLY A 41 -7.59 7.16 -12.93
N MET A 42 -7.09 5.96 -12.63
CA MET A 42 -7.61 5.12 -11.56
C MET A 42 -6.97 5.50 -10.22
N ILE A 43 -7.79 5.45 -9.17
CA ILE A 43 -7.34 5.73 -7.80
C ILE A 43 -6.74 4.45 -7.22
N VAL A 44 -5.55 4.59 -6.64
CA VAL A 44 -4.80 3.51 -5.99
C VAL A 44 -5.23 3.42 -4.52
N ASP A 45 -5.68 2.24 -4.11
CA ASP A 45 -6.09 1.97 -2.72
C ASP A 45 -5.02 1.19 -1.95
N LEU A 46 -4.57 1.76 -0.83
CA LEU A 46 -3.50 1.29 0.05
C LEU A 46 -4.00 0.64 1.35
N ALA A 47 -5.30 0.43 1.51
CA ALA A 47 -5.78 -0.35 2.64
C ALA A 47 -5.15 -1.76 2.65
N HIS A 48 -4.81 -2.25 3.86
CA HIS A 48 -4.23 -3.58 4.14
C HIS A 48 -2.80 -3.86 3.66
N VAL A 49 -2.14 -2.95 2.96
CA VAL A 49 -0.76 -3.18 2.50
C VAL A 49 0.25 -3.00 3.65
N SER A 50 1.46 -3.52 3.49
CA SER A 50 2.56 -3.29 4.43
C SER A 50 3.04 -1.84 4.42
N VAL A 51 3.67 -1.38 5.50
CA VAL A 51 4.22 -0.02 5.59
C VAL A 51 5.24 0.25 4.47
N ASP A 52 6.09 -0.73 4.14
CA ASP A 52 7.06 -0.62 3.05
C ASP A 52 6.37 -0.44 1.69
N THR A 53 5.25 -1.13 1.47
CA THR A 53 4.43 -0.95 0.27
C THR A 53 3.83 0.46 0.22
N MET A 54 3.28 0.97 1.34
CA MET A 54 2.70 2.31 1.40
C MET A 54 3.73 3.35 0.94
N LYS A 55 4.93 3.32 1.54
CA LYS A 55 6.04 4.21 1.21
C LYS A 55 6.51 4.05 -0.24
N ALA A 56 6.61 2.81 -0.73
CA ALA A 56 7.00 2.54 -2.11
C ALA A 56 6.00 3.14 -3.12
N VAL A 57 4.69 3.00 -2.87
CA VAL A 57 3.64 3.54 -3.74
C VAL A 57 3.60 5.06 -3.69
N LEU A 58 3.72 5.65 -2.50
CA LEU A 58 3.75 7.12 -2.34
C LEU A 58 4.93 7.75 -3.08
N ASN A 59 6.09 7.07 -3.14
CA ASN A 59 7.26 7.57 -3.86
C ASN A 59 7.12 7.50 -5.39
N ILE A 60 6.33 6.57 -5.94
CA ILE A 60 6.19 6.39 -7.39
C ILE A 60 4.91 6.99 -7.96
N SER A 61 3.85 7.11 -7.15
CA SER A 61 2.53 7.53 -7.61
C SER A 61 2.55 9.01 -7.97
N LYS A 62 2.09 9.31 -9.19
CA LYS A 62 1.90 10.68 -9.71
C LYS A 62 0.50 11.20 -9.47
N ALA A 63 -0.45 10.32 -9.16
CA ALA A 63 -1.84 10.64 -8.86
C ALA A 63 -2.16 10.43 -7.37
N PRO A 64 -3.21 11.09 -6.84
CA PRO A 64 -3.64 10.88 -5.46
C PRO A 64 -3.96 9.41 -5.17
N VAL A 65 -3.49 8.94 -4.01
CA VAL A 65 -3.80 7.62 -3.46
C VAL A 65 -4.87 7.73 -2.37
N ILE A 66 -5.53 6.62 -2.04
CA ILE A 66 -6.53 6.57 -0.98
C ILE A 66 -6.22 5.42 -0.01
N PHE A 67 -6.55 5.63 1.26
CA PHE A 67 -6.75 4.54 2.22
C PHE A 67 -8.26 4.35 2.37
N SER A 68 -8.83 3.38 1.65
CA SER A 68 -10.30 3.26 1.61
C SER A 68 -10.90 2.94 2.98
N HIS A 69 -10.16 2.23 3.85
CA HIS A 69 -10.60 1.84 5.19
C HIS A 69 -9.42 1.48 6.11
N SER A 70 -8.68 2.53 6.51
CA SER A 70 -7.63 2.47 7.54
C SER A 70 -7.82 3.61 8.54
N SER A 71 -7.29 3.47 9.76
CA SER A 71 -7.27 4.53 10.77
C SER A 71 -5.85 5.05 11.01
N ALA A 72 -5.68 6.07 11.86
CA ALA A 72 -4.37 6.60 12.25
C ALA A 72 -3.69 5.72 13.32
N TYR A 73 -2.42 5.39 13.11
CA TYR A 73 -1.64 4.55 14.04
C TYR A 73 -1.42 5.25 15.39
N GLY A 74 -1.23 6.58 15.39
CA GLY A 74 -1.08 7.37 16.62
C GLY A 74 -2.29 7.30 17.57
N ILE A 75 -3.49 6.99 17.06
CA ILE A 75 -4.71 6.84 17.86
C ILE A 75 -4.88 5.38 18.31
N CYS A 76 -4.74 4.45 17.37
CA CYS A 76 -4.85 3.01 17.62
C CYS A 76 -3.62 2.32 17.06
N GLN A 77 -2.74 1.82 17.94
CA GLN A 77 -1.47 1.17 17.59
C GLN A 77 -1.68 -0.24 17.02
N HIS A 78 -2.35 -0.33 15.88
CA HIS A 78 -2.59 -1.55 15.14
C HIS A 78 -1.87 -1.44 13.79
N ARG A 79 -1.08 -2.43 13.37
CA ARG A 79 -0.22 -2.34 12.17
C ARG A 79 -0.96 -2.16 10.83
N ARG A 80 -2.25 -2.45 10.80
CA ARG A 80 -3.16 -2.08 9.70
C ARG A 80 -3.36 -0.56 9.54
N ASN A 81 -3.18 0.20 10.61
CA ASN A 81 -3.36 1.64 10.63
C ASN A 81 -2.12 2.34 10.05
N VAL A 82 -2.35 3.53 9.51
CA VAL A 82 -1.34 4.30 8.80
C VAL A 82 -0.41 4.97 9.83
N PRO A 83 0.90 4.68 9.81
CA PRO A 83 1.89 5.40 10.61
C PRO A 83 1.95 6.87 10.23
N ASP A 84 2.33 7.74 11.17
CA ASP A 84 2.36 9.20 10.93
C ASP A 84 3.48 9.62 9.96
N ASP A 85 4.45 8.75 9.66
CA ASP A 85 5.55 8.98 8.72
C ASP A 85 5.27 8.50 7.29
N VAL A 86 4.04 8.05 7.03
CA VAL A 86 3.51 7.66 5.71
C VAL A 86 2.63 8.79 5.18
#